data_AF-A0A3S0YIW9-F1
#
_entry.id   AF-A0A3S0YIW9-F1
#
_cell.length_a   1.000
_cell.length_b   1.000
_cell.length_c   1.000
_cell.angle_alpha   90.00
_cell.angle_beta   90.00
_cell.angle_gamma   90.00
#
_symmetry.space_group_name_H-M   'P 1'
#
loop_
_entity.id
_entity.type
_entity.pdbx_description
1 polymer ?
#
loop_
_entity_poly.entity_id
_entity_poly.type
_entity_poly.pdbx_seq_one_letter_code
_entity_poly.pdbx_strand_id
1 'polypeptide(L)'
;MKIIKINSLQEGFTLIELMVVIAIVGILMAVAVPQYGNYLDKASLRACEGELASYRSMVLTSNSLTQSTDITAPEGFIFQACDLDGDTRLLELAQAFYDSGDFNAISTKRTNAGSINIAKGNITPADS
;
A
#
# COMPACT_ATOMS: atom_id res chain seq x y z
N MET A 1 -5.92 24.81 60.11
CA MET A 1 -6.04 24.46 58.68
C MET A 1 -4.96 25.24 57.93
N LYS A 2 -3.92 24.57 57.43
CA LYS A 2 -2.76 25.23 56.80
C LYS A 2 -2.98 25.22 55.29
N ILE A 3 -3.11 26.39 54.69
CA ILE A 3 -3.27 26.54 53.24
C ILE A 3 -1.90 26.33 52.59
N ILE A 4 -1.82 25.33 51.71
CA ILE A 4 -0.63 25.04 50.91
C ILE A 4 -0.54 26.10 49.81
N LYS A 5 0.46 26.99 49.89
CA LYS A 5 0.82 27.91 48.79
C LYS A 5 1.58 27.09 47.74
N ILE A 6 1.01 26.93 46.56
CA ILE A 6 1.72 26.39 45.39
C ILE A 6 2.57 27.54 44.85
N ASN A 7 3.88 27.53 45.11
CA ASN A 7 4.81 28.47 44.47
C ASN A 7 5.19 27.92 43.10
N SER A 8 4.37 28.21 42.09
CA SER A 8 4.67 27.88 40.70
C SER A 8 5.75 28.83 40.17
N LEU A 9 7.01 28.38 40.19
CA LEU A 9 8.06 28.94 39.33
C LEU A 9 7.67 28.57 37.89
N GLN A 10 6.85 29.40 37.26
CA GLN A 10 6.45 29.20 35.88
C GLN A 10 7.57 29.74 34.99
N GLU A 11 8.60 28.92 34.79
CA GLU A 11 9.64 29.16 33.80
C GLU A 11 8.99 29.08 32.41
N GLY A 12 8.72 30.24 31.81
CA GLY A 12 8.19 30.33 30.46
C GLY A 12 9.26 29.96 29.43
N PHE A 13 8.85 29.22 28.40
CA PHE A 13 9.69 28.92 27.24
C PHE A 13 10.08 30.21 26.52
N THR A 14 11.35 30.38 26.18
CA THR A 14 11.80 31.60 25.50
C THR A 14 11.44 31.54 24.00
N LEU A 15 11.12 32.68 23.41
CA LEU A 15 10.83 32.78 21.97
C LEU A 15 12.04 32.37 21.13
N ILE A 16 13.26 32.63 21.65
CA ILE A 16 14.51 32.25 20.99
C ILE A 16 14.73 30.73 20.98
N GLU A 17 14.37 30.01 22.06
CA GLU A 17 14.40 28.55 22.07
C GLU A 17 13.46 27.97 21.01
N LEU A 18 12.26 28.54 20.87
CA LEU A 18 11.31 28.10 19.83
C LEU A 18 11.88 28.29 18.41
N MET A 19 12.49 29.45 18.16
CA MET A 19 13.02 29.77 16.83
C MET A 19 14.14 28.82 16.40
N VAL A 20 15.04 28.45 17.32
CA VAL A 20 16.11 27.50 17.02
C VAL A 20 15.55 26.10 16.75
N VAL A 21 14.55 25.66 17.51
CA VAL A 21 13.89 24.36 17.28
C VAL A 21 13.24 24.30 15.90
N ILE A 22 12.50 25.34 15.51
CA ILE A 22 11.85 25.41 14.19
C ILE A 22 12.89 25.38 13.06
N ALA A 23 14.03 26.09 13.23
CA ALA A 23 15.10 26.08 12.25
C ALA A 23 15.68 24.66 12.04
N ILE A 24 15.92 23.91 13.12
CA ILE A 24 16.44 22.54 13.04
C ILE A 24 15.41 21.61 12.39
N VAL A 25 14.13 21.67 12.81
CA VAL A 25 13.05 20.85 12.22
C VAL A 25 12.87 21.15 10.74
N GLY A 26 13.00 22.42 10.32
CA GLY A 26 12.93 22.82 8.91
C GLY A 26 13.99 22.14 8.04
N ILE A 27 15.24 22.07 8.53
CA ILE A 27 16.34 21.39 7.82
C ILE A 27 16.07 19.89 7.71
N LEU A 28 15.63 19.24 8.78
CA LEU A 28 15.32 17.81 8.78
C LEU A 28 14.16 17.47 7.84
N MET A 29 13.09 18.27 7.87
CA MET A 29 11.91 18.09 7.01
C MET A 29 12.24 18.18 5.52
N ALA A 30 13.13 19.11 5.13
CA ALA A 30 13.53 19.29 3.73
C ALA A 30 14.09 18.01 3.10
N VAL A 31 14.79 17.19 3.88
CA VAL A 31 15.37 15.90 3.42
C VAL A 31 14.40 14.74 3.64
N ALA A 32 13.64 14.74 4.73
CA ALA A 32 12.80 13.62 5.12
C ALA A 32 11.53 13.49 4.26
N VAL A 33 10.87 14.60 3.91
CA VAL A 33 9.60 14.61 3.16
C VAL A 33 9.69 13.88 1.81
N PRO A 34 10.65 14.16 0.91
CA PRO A 34 10.71 13.47 -0.38
C PRO A 34 10.99 11.97 -0.24
N GLN A 35 11.80 11.56 0.74
CA GLN A 35 12.10 10.15 0.97
C GLN A 35 10.90 9.38 1.50
N TYR A 36 10.06 10.02 2.33
CA TYR A 36 8.85 9.41 2.86
C TYR A 36 7.84 9.06 1.75
N GLY A 37 7.75 9.87 0.69
CA GLY A 37 6.92 9.57 -0.47
C GLY A 37 7.26 8.22 -1.11
N ASN A 38 8.54 8.01 -1.44
CA ASN A 38 9.03 6.76 -2.03
C ASN A 38 8.80 5.55 -1.11
N TYR A 39 8.87 5.75 0.22
CA TYR A 39 8.57 4.69 1.18
C TYR A 39 7.09 4.31 1.15
N LEU A 40 6.18 5.29 1.11
CA LEU A 40 4.75 5.03 0.97
C LEU A 40 4.41 4.34 -0.35
N ASP A 41 5.06 4.72 -1.44
CA ASP A 41 4.90 4.13 -2.76
C ASP A 41 5.27 2.64 -2.75
N LYS A 42 6.45 2.30 -2.21
CA LYS A 42 6.87 0.91 -2.01
C LYS A 42 5.94 0.15 -1.08
N ALA A 43 5.46 0.78 -0.01
CA ALA A 43 4.52 0.15 0.91
C ALA A 43 3.18 -0.18 0.22
N SER A 44 2.67 0.69 -0.66
CA SER A 44 1.47 0.40 -1.45
C SER A 44 1.68 -0.72 -2.46
N LEU A 45 2.84 -0.81 -3.12
CA LEU A 45 3.16 -1.95 -3.98
C LEU A 45 3.13 -3.26 -3.19
N ARG A 46 3.82 -3.31 -2.05
CA ARG A 46 3.83 -4.51 -1.19
C ARG A 46 2.44 -4.91 -0.70
N ALA A 47 1.61 -3.92 -0.36
CA ALA A 47 0.22 -4.18 0.03
C ALA A 47 -0.58 -4.79 -1.13
N CYS A 48 -0.46 -4.24 -2.34
CA CYS A 48 -1.13 -4.78 -3.52
C CYS A 48 -0.60 -6.18 -3.90
N GLU A 49 0.71 -6.44 -3.84
CA GLU A 49 1.28 -7.79 -4.03
C GLU A 49 0.67 -8.81 -3.05
N GLY A 50 0.48 -8.42 -1.78
CA GLY A 50 -0.14 -9.27 -0.77
C GLY A 50 -1.61 -9.59 -1.08
N GLU A 51 -2.37 -8.60 -1.55
CA GLU A 51 -3.75 -8.81 -2.00
C GLU A 51 -3.82 -9.74 -3.21
N LEU A 52 -2.97 -9.52 -4.20
CA LEU A 52 -2.86 -10.37 -5.40
C LEU A 52 -2.48 -11.81 -5.06
N ALA A 53 -1.59 -12.03 -4.08
CA ALA A 53 -1.23 -13.36 -3.61
C ALA A 53 -2.41 -14.07 -2.93
N SER A 54 -3.20 -13.34 -2.14
CA SER A 54 -4.43 -13.86 -1.54
C SER A 54 -5.46 -14.22 -2.61
N TYR A 55 -5.68 -13.31 -3.56
CA TYR A 55 -6.59 -13.54 -4.69
C TYR A 55 -6.17 -14.75 -5.52
N ARG A 56 -4.88 -14.90 -5.84
CA ARG A 56 -4.32 -16.08 -6.53
C ARG A 56 -4.72 -17.38 -5.85
N SER A 57 -4.56 -17.47 -4.53
CA SER A 57 -4.93 -18.66 -3.76
C SER A 57 -6.43 -19.00 -3.91
N MET A 58 -7.28 -17.98 -3.87
CA MET A 58 -8.72 -18.13 -4.06
C MET A 58 -9.06 -18.62 -5.47
N VAL A 59 -8.45 -18.03 -6.50
CA VAL A 59 -8.63 -18.42 -7.91
C VAL A 59 -8.23 -19.88 -8.12
N LEU A 60 -7.07 -20.30 -7.60
CA LEU A 60 -6.60 -21.68 -7.75
C LEU A 60 -7.53 -22.68 -7.05
N THR A 61 -8.04 -22.31 -5.88
CA THR A 61 -8.96 -23.15 -5.10
C THR A 61 -10.34 -23.23 -5.76
N SER A 62 -10.91 -22.11 -6.21
CA SER A 62 -12.25 -22.12 -6.83
C SER A 62 -12.28 -22.92 -8.13
N ASN A 63 -11.27 -22.75 -8.98
CA ASN A 63 -11.21 -23.39 -10.29
C ASN A 63 -10.78 -24.86 -10.24
N SER A 64 -10.09 -25.29 -9.18
CA SER A 64 -9.82 -26.73 -8.97
C SER A 64 -11.07 -27.51 -8.52
N LEU A 65 -12.05 -26.85 -7.90
CA LEU A 65 -13.29 -27.47 -7.44
C LEU A 65 -14.34 -27.62 -8.54
N THR A 66 -14.35 -26.73 -9.53
CA THR A 66 -15.40 -26.71 -10.56
C THR A 66 -15.18 -27.71 -11.70
N GLN A 67 -13.97 -28.26 -11.86
CA GLN A 67 -13.58 -29.16 -12.96
C GLN A 67 -14.09 -28.66 -14.34
N SER A 68 -14.24 -27.34 -14.48
CA SER A 68 -14.66 -26.66 -15.69
C SER A 68 -13.41 -26.17 -16.41
N THR A 69 -13.45 -26.16 -17.74
CA THR A 69 -12.41 -25.50 -18.55
C THR A 69 -12.53 -23.98 -18.51
N ASP A 70 -13.66 -23.47 -18.02
CA ASP A 70 -13.90 -22.04 -17.87
C ASP A 70 -13.42 -21.56 -16.50
N ILE A 71 -12.71 -20.43 -16.54
CA ILE A 71 -12.15 -19.79 -15.35
C ILE A 71 -13.25 -18.98 -14.68
N THR A 72 -13.53 -19.29 -13.42
CA THR A 72 -14.40 -18.49 -12.56
C THR A 72 -13.54 -17.57 -11.71
N ALA A 73 -13.72 -16.25 -11.88
CA ALA A 73 -13.17 -15.26 -10.98
C ALA A 73 -13.86 -15.36 -9.60
N PRO A 74 -13.12 -15.37 -8.48
CA PRO A 74 -13.73 -15.31 -7.16
C PRO A 74 -14.50 -14.00 -6.97
N GLU A 75 -15.82 -14.10 -6.85
CA GLU A 75 -16.70 -12.98 -6.57
C GLU A 75 -16.54 -12.47 -5.13
N GLY A 76 -16.73 -11.17 -4.93
CA GLY A 76 -16.73 -10.57 -3.60
C GLY A 76 -15.34 -10.33 -2.96
N PHE A 77 -14.25 -10.61 -3.68
CA PHE A 77 -12.94 -10.13 -3.27
C PHE A 77 -12.83 -8.63 -3.51
N ILE A 78 -12.50 -7.88 -2.47
CA ILE A 78 -12.35 -6.42 -2.54
C ILE A 78 -10.87 -6.08 -2.44
N PHE A 79 -10.33 -5.48 -3.51
CA PHE A 79 -8.99 -4.92 -3.52
C PHE A 79 -9.01 -3.53 -2.88
N GLN A 80 -8.18 -3.34 -1.84
CA GLN A 80 -8.05 -2.07 -1.14
C GLN A 80 -6.73 -1.37 -1.51
N ALA A 81 -5.69 -2.14 -1.81
CA ALA A 81 -4.39 -1.64 -2.22
C ALA A 81 -4.23 -1.66 -3.75
N CYS A 82 -4.73 -2.68 -4.44
CA CYS A 82 -4.70 -2.72 -5.91
C CYS A 82 -5.83 -1.91 -6.54
N ASP A 83 -5.51 -1.24 -7.64
CA ASP A 83 -6.46 -0.53 -8.48
C ASP A 83 -6.83 -1.39 -9.70
N LEU A 84 -7.87 -2.21 -9.51
CA LEU A 84 -8.44 -3.05 -10.54
C LEU A 84 -9.82 -2.49 -10.89
N ASP A 85 -9.83 -1.46 -11.72
CA ASP A 85 -11.05 -0.85 -12.23
C ASP A 85 -11.69 -1.77 -13.29
N GLY A 86 -12.72 -2.52 -12.88
CA GLY A 86 -13.65 -3.21 -13.77
C GLY A 86 -13.67 -4.74 -13.64
N ASP A 87 -14.89 -5.30 -13.66
CA ASP A 87 -15.19 -6.73 -13.54
C ASP A 87 -14.49 -7.57 -14.62
N THR A 88 -14.35 -7.03 -15.84
CA THR A 88 -13.63 -7.69 -16.94
C THR A 88 -12.15 -7.91 -16.64
N ARG A 89 -11.52 -7.01 -15.87
CA ARG A 89 -10.10 -7.16 -15.47
C ARG A 89 -9.93 -8.23 -14.40
N LEU A 90 -10.96 -8.52 -13.60
CA LEU A 90 -10.93 -9.59 -12.60
C LEU A 90 -10.90 -10.97 -13.25
N LEU A 91 -11.65 -11.17 -14.33
CA LEU A 91 -11.62 -12.41 -15.09
C LEU A 91 -10.25 -12.63 -15.77
N GLU A 92 -9.70 -11.61 -16.40
CA GLU A 92 -8.35 -11.65 -17.01
C GLU A 92 -7.26 -11.91 -15.97
N LEU A 93 -7.38 -11.29 -14.79
CA LEU A 93 -6.47 -11.50 -13.67
C LEU A 93 -6.56 -12.94 -13.14
N ALA A 94 -7.77 -13.47 -12.98
CA ALA A 94 -7.99 -14.87 -12.58
C ALA A 94 -7.37 -15.84 -13.61
N GLN A 95 -7.53 -15.55 -14.91
CA GLN A 95 -6.89 -16.31 -15.98
C GLN A 95 -5.37 -16.29 -15.88
N ALA A 96 -4.77 -15.11 -15.64
CA ALA A 96 -3.32 -14.99 -15.48
C ALA A 96 -2.78 -15.83 -14.31
N PHE A 97 -3.54 -15.97 -13.22
CA PHE A 97 -3.14 -16.77 -12.07
C PHE A 97 -3.34 -18.28 -12.24
N TYR A 98 -4.38 -18.71 -12.94
CA TYR A 98 -4.72 -20.14 -13.08
C TYR A 98 -3.99 -20.78 -14.27
N ASP A 99 -4.02 -20.16 -15.44
CA ASP A 99 -3.43 -20.70 -16.67
C ASP A 99 -2.03 -20.15 -16.95
N SER A 100 -1.39 -19.55 -15.93
CA SER A 100 -0.05 -18.96 -16.08
C SER A 100 0.02 -17.91 -17.19
N GLY A 101 -1.06 -17.17 -17.40
CA GLY A 101 -1.09 -16.03 -18.31
C GLY A 101 -0.31 -14.82 -17.78
N ASP A 102 -0.16 -13.83 -18.64
CA ASP A 102 0.48 -12.56 -18.30
C ASP A 102 -0.60 -11.50 -18.08
N PHE A 103 -0.44 -10.67 -17.04
CA PHE A 103 -1.27 -9.51 -16.78
C PHE A 103 -0.39 -8.34 -16.36
N ASN A 104 -0.35 -7.29 -17.16
CA ASN A 104 0.56 -6.16 -16.94
C ASN A 104 -0.18 -4.92 -16.45
N ALA A 105 0.57 -4.02 -15.81
CA ALA A 105 0.09 -2.71 -15.38
C ALA A 105 -1.09 -2.75 -14.38
N ILE A 106 -1.01 -3.63 -13.37
CA ILE A 106 -1.87 -3.52 -12.18
C ILE A 106 -1.40 -2.32 -11.38
N SER A 107 -2.18 -1.25 -11.38
CA SER A 107 -1.83 -0.06 -10.61
C SER A 107 -2.21 -0.26 -9.15
N THR A 108 -1.62 0.51 -8.24
CA THR A 108 -2.11 0.60 -6.86
C THR A 108 -3.10 1.75 -6.74
N LYS A 109 -3.96 1.73 -5.72
CA LYS A 109 -4.86 2.86 -5.40
C LYS A 109 -4.11 4.15 -5.06
N ARG A 110 -2.83 4.06 -4.71
CA ARG A 110 -1.95 5.21 -4.51
C ARG A 110 -1.39 5.68 -5.85
N THR A 111 -1.60 6.95 -6.14
CA THR A 111 -1.04 7.59 -7.33
C THR A 111 0.49 7.61 -7.27
N ASN A 112 1.15 7.30 -8.39
CA ASN A 112 2.61 7.27 -8.57
C ASN A 112 3.37 6.13 -7.87
N ALA A 113 2.67 5.19 -7.23
CA ALA A 113 3.33 4.08 -6.55
C ALA A 113 3.94 3.01 -7.48
N GLY A 114 3.82 3.18 -8.80
CA GLY A 114 4.22 2.15 -9.78
C GLY A 114 3.09 1.15 -10.05
N SER A 115 3.44 0.08 -10.74
CA SER A 115 2.51 -0.99 -11.10
C SER A 115 3.11 -2.37 -10.87
N ILE A 116 2.26 -3.39 -10.87
CA ILE A 116 2.62 -4.79 -10.71
C ILE A 116 2.28 -5.52 -12.00
N ASN A 117 3.15 -6.44 -12.37
CA ASN A 117 2.96 -7.39 -13.45
C ASN A 117 2.79 -8.79 -12.87
N ILE A 118 2.01 -9.59 -13.57
CA ILE A 118 1.90 -11.02 -13.37
C ILE A 118 2.43 -11.67 -14.62
N ALA A 119 3.39 -12.57 -14.46
CA ALA A 119 3.90 -13.37 -15.55
C ALA A 119 4.00 -14.82 -15.11
N LYS A 120 3.32 -15.72 -15.83
CA LYS A 120 3.27 -17.15 -15.49
C LYS A 120 2.84 -17.41 -14.03
N GLY A 121 1.85 -16.65 -13.58
CA GLY A 121 1.35 -16.69 -12.21
C GLY A 121 2.29 -16.10 -11.14
N ASN A 122 3.49 -15.62 -11.50
CA ASN A 122 4.37 -14.94 -10.55
C ASN A 122 4.05 -13.45 -10.49
N ILE A 123 4.07 -12.87 -9.28
CA ILE A 123 3.77 -11.46 -9.04
C ILE A 123 5.09 -10.71 -8.91
N THR A 124 5.30 -9.67 -9.72
CA THR A 124 6.51 -8.84 -9.71
C THR A 124 6.17 -7.36 -9.84
N PRO A 125 6.85 -6.45 -9.14
CA PRO A 125 6.79 -5.03 -9.45
C PRO A 125 7.20 -4.79 -10.92
N ALA A 126 6.57 -3.82 -11.58
CA ALA A 126 6.87 -3.46 -12.97
C ALA A 126 8.13 -2.58 -13.10
N ASP A 127 8.59 -2.00 -12.01
CA ASP A 127 9.70 -1.06 -11.89
C ASP A 127 10.97 -1.68 -11.28
N SER A 128 10.99 -3.01 -11.07
CA SER A 128 12.15 -3.75 -10.56
C SER A 128 13.16 -4.14 -11.62
#